data_AF-A0A256K0Q4-F1
#
_entry.id   AF-A0A256K0Q4-F1
#
_cell.length_a   1.000
_cell.length_b   1.000
_cell.length_c   1.000
_cell.angle_alpha   90.00
_cell.angle_beta   90.00
_cell.angle_gamma   90.00
#
_symmetry.space_group_name_H-M   'P 1'
#
loop_
_entity.id
_entity.type
_entity.pdbx_description
1 polymer ?
#
loop_
_entity_poly.entity_id
_entity_poly.type
_entity_poly.pdbx_seq_one_letter_code
_entity_poly.pdbx_strand_id
1 'polypeptide(L)'
;MGSRDSESDTAVDADTFQQWVRHTAESRGMTEHELLNQLVSAFWALDEMGDIGLNSVSDPENSDRAGDRREEALRNENGADDGRSGTDGDETSEFPDSKMSEFPDSETSEPLDPDDLDPRDDLSSTEMELARRVAELRRQMADLSLDVEQQRSRQEEFTDRLSDDVTRLHSEIQSLESRVEQSDVDVESRIDDVEASLEDVEATQDEFEAWIDGEFDQIEALFERVLDAVQGFDDRIEALEDAIDSVSATEQDREALEALRKQAIRKGIDSGQCENCGMAVDLSMLSEPSCPSCDEEFWDVEEATLWNPFSKATLRTDGQPSRAPDRD
;
A
#
# COMPACT_ATOMS: atom_id res chain seq x y z
N MET A 1 -27.56 -48.22 -24.25
CA MET A 1 -26.85 -47.92 -22.98
C MET A 1 -25.80 -46.90 -23.32
N GLY A 2 -26.14 -45.64 -23.08
CA GLY A 2 -25.26 -44.51 -23.32
C GLY A 2 -24.58 -44.03 -22.05
N SER A 3 -23.70 -43.07 -22.27
CA SER A 3 -23.16 -42.10 -21.32
C SER A 3 -22.04 -42.59 -20.41
N ARG A 4 -20.82 -42.37 -20.89
CA ARG A 4 -19.68 -41.78 -20.17
C ARG A 4 -18.54 -41.66 -21.18
N ASP A 5 -18.23 -40.43 -21.58
CA ASP A 5 -16.97 -39.94 -22.18
C ASP A 5 -17.27 -38.61 -22.89
N SER A 6 -17.54 -37.56 -22.12
CA SER A 6 -17.62 -36.18 -22.63
C SER A 6 -17.16 -35.17 -21.56
N GLU A 7 -16.19 -35.56 -20.74
CA GLU A 7 -15.66 -34.73 -19.64
C GLU A 7 -14.28 -34.13 -19.97
N SER A 8 -13.89 -34.07 -21.25
CA SER A 8 -12.55 -33.63 -21.68
C SER A 8 -12.59 -32.56 -22.78
N ASP A 9 -13.51 -31.60 -22.71
CA ASP A 9 -13.60 -30.49 -23.69
C ASP A 9 -13.19 -29.13 -23.10
N THR A 10 -12.54 -29.12 -21.94
CA THR A 10 -12.05 -27.89 -21.28
C THR A 10 -10.69 -28.02 -20.57
N ALA A 11 -10.09 -29.22 -20.52
CA ALA A 11 -8.75 -29.38 -19.96
C ALA A 11 -7.72 -29.05 -21.05
N VAL A 12 -7.19 -27.83 -21.04
CA VAL A 12 -6.05 -27.47 -21.88
C VAL A 12 -4.87 -28.37 -21.50
N ASP A 13 -4.41 -29.19 -22.44
CA ASP A 13 -3.27 -30.08 -22.23
C ASP A 13 -2.01 -29.29 -21.81
N ALA A 14 -1.42 -29.67 -20.68
CA ALA A 14 -0.27 -29.00 -20.10
C ALA A 14 0.93 -28.94 -21.07
N ASP A 15 1.10 -29.96 -21.90
CA ASP A 15 2.13 -30.02 -22.94
C ASP A 15 1.91 -28.99 -24.07
N THR A 16 0.66 -28.74 -24.45
CA THR A 16 0.31 -27.72 -25.45
C THR A 16 0.57 -26.32 -24.93
N PHE A 17 0.27 -26.07 -23.66
CA PHE A 17 0.58 -24.80 -23.00
C PHE A 17 2.09 -24.55 -22.91
N GLN A 18 2.88 -25.55 -22.51
CA GLN A 18 4.34 -25.41 -22.44
C GLN A 18 4.98 -25.15 -23.81
N GLN A 19 4.47 -25.78 -24.88
CA GLN A 19 4.93 -25.50 -26.24
C GLN A 19 4.61 -24.06 -26.67
N TRP A 20 3.42 -23.57 -26.31
CA TRP A 20 3.03 -22.18 -26.59
C TRP A 20 3.87 -21.16 -25.82
N VAL A 21 4.15 -21.40 -24.53
CA VAL A 21 5.01 -20.53 -23.71
C VAL A 21 6.42 -20.47 -24.31
N ARG A 22 6.99 -21.62 -24.69
CA ARG A 22 8.31 -21.68 -25.33
C ARG A 22 8.37 -20.89 -26.63
N HIS A 23 7.42 -21.12 -27.52
CA HIS A 23 7.35 -20.44 -28.81
C HIS A 23 7.19 -18.92 -28.64
N THR A 24 6.33 -18.51 -27.71
CA THR A 24 6.02 -17.10 -27.45
C THR A 24 7.22 -16.39 -26.80
N ALA A 25 7.91 -17.04 -25.87
CA ALA A 25 9.11 -16.52 -25.23
C ALA A 25 10.25 -16.32 -26.24
N GLU A 26 10.46 -17.29 -27.13
CA GLU A 26 11.45 -17.20 -28.21
C GLU A 26 11.14 -16.06 -29.19
N SER A 27 9.86 -15.88 -29.55
CA SER A 27 9.43 -14.79 -30.44
C SER A 27 9.64 -13.38 -29.85
N ARG A 28 9.64 -13.28 -28.51
CA ARG A 28 9.79 -12.02 -27.78
C ARG A 28 11.21 -11.81 -27.22
N GLY A 29 12.12 -12.76 -27.43
CA GLY A 29 13.50 -12.69 -26.94
C GLY A 29 13.62 -12.75 -25.43
N MET A 30 12.66 -13.40 -24.75
CA MET A 30 12.60 -13.51 -23.30
C MET A 30 12.72 -14.96 -22.86
N THR A 31 13.00 -15.20 -21.58
CA THR A 31 13.01 -16.56 -21.03
C THR A 31 11.58 -17.05 -20.73
N GLU A 32 11.35 -18.37 -20.75
CA GLU A 32 10.03 -18.95 -20.44
C GLU A 32 9.50 -18.50 -19.06
N HIS A 33 10.40 -18.37 -18.08
CA HIS A 33 10.04 -17.98 -16.71
C HIS A 33 9.63 -16.51 -16.62
N GLU A 34 10.25 -15.65 -17.43
CA GLU A 34 9.96 -14.21 -17.46
C GLU A 34 8.63 -13.92 -18.15
N LEU A 35 8.31 -14.66 -19.22
CA LEU A 35 7.00 -14.62 -19.84
C LEU A 35 5.89 -15.10 -18.89
N LEU A 36 6.13 -16.18 -18.14
CA LEU A 36 5.18 -16.68 -17.14
C LEU A 36 4.95 -15.66 -16.03
N ASN A 37 6.03 -15.05 -15.50
CA ASN A 37 5.91 -14.03 -14.47
C ASN A 37 5.15 -12.79 -14.96
N GLN A 38 5.36 -12.39 -16.22
CA GLN A 38 4.62 -11.30 -16.85
C GLN A 38 3.14 -11.64 -17.09
N LEU A 39 2.82 -12.89 -17.47
CA LEU A 39 1.45 -13.36 -17.60
C LEU A 39 0.72 -13.42 -16.26
N VAL A 40 1.39 -13.89 -15.21
CA VAL A 40 0.84 -13.87 -13.84
C VAL A 40 0.63 -12.45 -13.36
N SER A 41 1.59 -11.55 -13.60
CA SER A 41 1.46 -10.13 -13.23
C SER A 41 0.32 -9.43 -14.00
N ALA A 42 0.15 -9.74 -15.29
CA ALA A 42 -0.95 -9.22 -16.10
C ALA A 42 -2.30 -9.81 -15.70
N PHE A 43 -2.33 -11.09 -15.27
CA PHE A 43 -3.53 -11.72 -14.74
C PHE A 43 -3.93 -11.10 -13.40
N TRP A 44 -2.99 -10.89 -12.48
CA TRP A 44 -3.25 -10.18 -11.23
C TRP A 44 -3.72 -8.74 -11.46
N ALA A 45 -3.14 -8.02 -12.42
CA ALA A 45 -3.61 -6.68 -12.78
C ALA A 45 -5.02 -6.68 -13.42
N LEU A 46 -5.41 -7.76 -14.11
CA LEU A 46 -6.76 -7.92 -14.69
C LEU A 46 -7.79 -8.42 -13.66
N ASP A 47 -7.37 -9.27 -12.73
CA ASP A 47 -8.19 -9.77 -11.61
C ASP A 47 -8.52 -8.63 -10.65
N GLU A 48 -7.52 -7.80 -10.32
CA GLU A 48 -7.70 -6.57 -9.54
C GLU A 48 -8.72 -5.61 -10.20
N MET A 49 -8.69 -5.46 -11.53
CA MET A 49 -9.71 -4.68 -12.23
C MET A 49 -11.06 -5.40 -12.33
N GLY A 50 -11.07 -6.73 -12.32
CA GLY A 50 -12.27 -7.56 -12.38
C GLY A 50 -13.06 -7.55 -11.07
N ASP A 51 -12.37 -7.50 -9.94
CA ASP A 51 -12.98 -7.38 -8.60
C ASP A 51 -13.65 -6.01 -8.40
N ILE A 52 -13.06 -4.94 -8.98
CA ILE A 52 -13.66 -3.61 -9.06
C ILE A 52 -14.92 -3.60 -9.97
N GLY A 53 -15.01 -4.51 -10.95
CA GLY A 53 -16.09 -4.56 -11.94
C GLY A 53 -17.28 -5.47 -11.60
N LEU A 54 -17.12 -6.47 -10.71
CA LEU A 54 -18.19 -7.43 -10.40
C LEU A 54 -18.90 -7.14 -9.06
N ASN A 55 -18.24 -6.46 -8.12
CA ASN A 55 -18.90 -5.96 -6.90
C ASN A 55 -19.56 -4.59 -7.07
N SER A 56 -19.37 -3.91 -8.21
CA SER A 56 -20.02 -2.62 -8.52
C SER A 56 -21.36 -2.75 -9.28
N VAL A 57 -21.79 -3.97 -9.65
CA VAL A 57 -23.10 -4.19 -10.30
C VAL A 57 -24.18 -4.41 -9.24
N SER A 58 -24.36 -3.44 -8.35
CA SER A 58 -25.59 -3.21 -7.62
C SER A 58 -25.74 -1.73 -7.26
N ASP A 59 -25.50 -0.82 -8.21
CA ASP A 59 -26.19 0.47 -8.24
C ASP A 59 -26.16 1.06 -9.66
N PRO A 60 -27.33 1.39 -10.27
CA PRO A 60 -27.38 1.86 -11.65
C PRO A 60 -27.51 3.37 -11.69
N GLU A 61 -26.51 4.14 -11.24
CA GLU A 61 -26.41 5.54 -11.65
C GLU A 61 -24.95 5.92 -11.91
N ASN A 62 -24.78 6.57 -13.07
CA ASN A 62 -23.60 7.31 -13.50
C ASN A 62 -22.49 6.54 -14.25
N SER A 63 -22.86 6.03 -15.43
CA SER A 63 -21.93 6.11 -16.56
C SER A 63 -21.93 7.55 -17.08
N ASP A 64 -20.86 8.31 -16.85
CA ASP A 64 -20.40 9.37 -17.77
C ASP A 64 -19.07 9.97 -17.29
N ARG A 65 -17.95 9.36 -17.73
CA ARG A 65 -16.92 10.02 -18.56
C ARG A 65 -15.61 9.23 -18.50
N ALA A 66 -15.33 8.57 -19.61
CA ALA A 66 -13.98 8.19 -19.99
C ALA A 66 -13.19 9.43 -20.42
N GLY A 67 -11.89 9.46 -20.17
CA GLY A 67 -10.97 10.20 -21.04
C GLY A 67 -9.71 10.77 -20.40
N ASP A 68 -8.59 10.16 -20.77
CA ASP A 68 -7.30 10.80 -21.03
C ASP A 68 -6.37 11.06 -19.83
N ARG A 69 -5.70 9.98 -19.40
CA ARG A 69 -4.46 10.04 -18.62
C ARG A 69 -3.29 9.98 -19.62
N ARG A 70 -2.73 11.15 -19.97
CA ARG A 70 -1.41 11.25 -20.61
C ARG A 70 -0.39 11.69 -19.56
N GLU A 71 0.68 10.90 -19.49
CA GLU A 71 1.87 11.12 -18.71
C GLU A 71 2.62 12.38 -19.20
N GLU A 72 2.89 13.33 -18.30
CA GLU A 72 4.08 14.18 -18.41
C GLU A 72 4.79 14.21 -17.06
N ALA A 73 6.00 13.66 -17.07
CA ALA A 73 6.90 13.59 -15.95
C ALA A 73 7.46 14.99 -15.62
N LEU A 74 7.26 15.39 -14.38
CA LEU A 74 8.04 16.43 -13.72
C LEU A 74 9.49 15.95 -13.55
N ARG A 75 10.44 16.74 -14.04
CA ARG A 75 11.82 16.69 -13.53
C ARG A 75 12.38 18.11 -13.38
N ASN A 76 12.12 18.63 -12.19
CA ASN A 76 13.03 19.33 -11.29
C ASN A 76 13.94 20.43 -11.88
N GLU A 77 13.48 21.64 -11.66
CA GLU A 77 14.17 22.82 -11.16
C GLU A 77 15.49 22.69 -10.34
N ASN A 78 16.31 23.74 -10.54
CA ASN A 78 17.22 24.43 -9.61
C ASN A 78 18.73 24.12 -9.54
N GLY A 79 19.50 25.21 -9.59
CA GLY A 79 20.94 25.33 -9.31
C GLY A 79 21.61 26.41 -10.16
N ALA A 80 21.29 27.69 -9.95
CA ALA A 80 22.14 28.65 -9.22
C ALA A 80 23.50 28.93 -9.88
N ASP A 81 23.71 30.17 -10.34
CA ASP A 81 24.94 30.88 -10.00
C ASP A 81 24.77 32.41 -10.05
N ASP A 82 25.31 33.00 -8.99
CA ASP A 82 25.49 34.41 -8.68
C ASP A 82 26.52 35.07 -9.61
N GLY A 83 26.45 36.37 -9.83
CA GLY A 83 27.56 37.04 -10.52
C GLY A 83 27.38 38.50 -10.90
N ARG A 84 27.29 39.37 -9.90
CA ARG A 84 27.32 40.85 -9.99
C ARG A 84 28.36 41.45 -10.93
N SER A 85 27.98 42.53 -11.62
CA SER A 85 28.71 43.82 -11.67
C SER A 85 27.74 44.85 -12.27
N GLY A 86 27.22 45.85 -11.58
CA GLY A 86 27.96 46.88 -10.85
C GLY A 86 28.47 47.91 -11.86
N THR A 87 27.77 49.03 -12.01
CA THR A 87 28.35 50.40 -12.03
C THR A 87 27.25 51.46 -12.17
N ASP A 88 27.34 52.42 -11.26
CA ASP A 88 26.58 53.64 -11.08
C ASP A 88 26.78 54.68 -12.20
N GLY A 89 25.90 55.69 -12.19
CA GLY A 89 26.05 56.98 -12.89
C GLY A 89 24.79 57.29 -13.68
N ASP A 90 23.78 57.96 -13.12
CA ASP A 90 23.74 59.41 -12.84
C ASP A 90 23.75 60.29 -14.10
N GLU A 91 23.05 61.41 -13.97
CA GLU A 91 23.03 62.59 -14.84
C GLU A 91 21.89 62.74 -15.85
N THR A 92 20.83 63.32 -15.28
CA THR A 92 20.03 64.42 -15.80
C THR A 92 20.69 65.36 -16.83
N SER A 93 19.86 65.79 -17.80
CA SER A 93 19.81 67.13 -18.42
C SER A 93 21.00 67.60 -19.28
N GLU A 94 20.70 68.02 -20.51
CA GLU A 94 20.84 69.41 -21.01
C GLU A 94 20.98 69.45 -22.53
N PHE A 95 20.17 70.32 -23.14
CA PHE A 95 20.21 70.67 -24.55
C PHE A 95 21.49 71.46 -24.85
N PRO A 96 22.18 71.25 -25.98
CA PRO A 96 23.19 72.19 -26.42
C PRO A 96 22.54 73.37 -27.16
N ASP A 97 22.52 74.49 -26.45
CA ASP A 97 22.47 75.85 -26.98
C ASP A 97 23.77 76.13 -27.77
N SER A 98 23.67 76.53 -29.03
CA SER A 98 24.81 77.01 -29.82
C SER A 98 24.59 78.47 -30.21
N LYS A 99 25.12 79.34 -29.35
CA LYS A 99 25.38 80.77 -29.59
C LYS A 99 26.37 80.90 -30.76
N MET A 100 26.06 81.71 -31.77
CA MET A 100 26.43 83.14 -31.85
C MET A 100 27.85 83.40 -31.36
N SER A 101 28.76 83.53 -32.31
CA SER A 101 30.08 84.11 -32.12
C SER A 101 30.17 85.41 -32.93
N GLU A 102 30.64 86.40 -32.21
CA GLU A 102 30.63 87.83 -32.43
C GLU A 102 31.64 88.31 -33.47
N PHE A 103 31.33 89.46 -34.05
CA PHE A 103 32.23 90.32 -34.81
C PHE A 103 33.37 90.86 -33.92
N PRO A 104 34.45 91.35 -34.55
CA PRO A 104 35.05 92.60 -34.08
C PRO A 104 35.11 93.66 -35.20
N ASP A 105 34.45 94.79 -34.91
CA ASP A 105 35.00 96.15 -34.82
C ASP A 105 36.41 96.42 -35.38
N SER A 106 36.76 97.58 -35.93
CA SER A 106 36.06 98.86 -36.12
C SER A 106 36.95 99.76 -37.00
N GLU A 107 36.31 100.77 -37.61
CA GLU A 107 36.83 102.10 -37.94
C GLU A 107 37.92 102.27 -39.03
N THR A 108 37.60 103.02 -40.10
CA THR A 108 37.92 104.46 -40.22
C THR A 108 37.35 105.05 -41.53
N SER A 109 36.72 106.22 -41.38
CA SER A 109 36.27 107.27 -42.33
C SER A 109 37.18 107.48 -43.56
N GLU A 110 36.75 107.82 -44.78
CA GLU A 110 36.12 109.05 -45.34
C GLU A 110 36.38 108.99 -46.88
N PRO A 111 35.96 109.92 -47.77
CA PRO A 111 34.68 110.59 -47.99
C PRO A 111 34.01 110.14 -49.33
N LEU A 112 32.75 110.51 -49.53
CA LEU A 112 31.98 110.29 -50.76
C LEU A 112 32.42 111.26 -51.86
N ASP A 113 32.89 110.74 -53.00
CA ASP A 113 32.92 111.43 -54.29
C ASP A 113 31.56 111.26 -54.99
N PRO A 114 30.82 112.34 -55.30
CA PRO A 114 29.51 112.24 -55.95
C PRO A 114 29.64 112.41 -57.47
N ASP A 115 30.49 111.64 -58.15
CA ASP A 115 30.59 111.67 -59.61
C ASP A 115 31.19 110.36 -60.15
N ASP A 116 30.39 109.29 -60.15
CA ASP A 116 30.25 108.35 -61.27
C ASP A 116 29.26 107.25 -60.88
N LEU A 117 27.97 107.55 -61.06
CA LEU A 117 26.93 106.55 -61.09
C LEU A 117 26.91 105.92 -62.49
N ASP A 118 27.57 104.77 -62.64
CA ASP A 118 26.98 103.72 -63.48
C ASP A 118 26.81 102.41 -62.68
N PRO A 119 25.75 102.27 -61.85
CA PRO A 119 25.47 101.08 -61.09
C PRO A 119 24.18 100.41 -61.61
N ARG A 120 24.06 100.20 -62.92
CA ARG A 120 22.88 99.52 -63.50
C ARG A 120 23.13 98.08 -63.92
N ASP A 121 24.39 97.64 -64.03
CA ASP A 121 24.70 96.28 -64.45
C ASP A 121 25.01 95.30 -63.29
N ASP A 122 25.65 95.72 -62.19
CA ASP A 122 26.00 94.79 -61.07
C ASP A 122 24.83 94.46 -60.12
N LEU A 123 23.86 95.37 -59.96
CA LEU A 123 22.63 95.10 -59.20
C LEU A 123 21.77 94.04 -59.91
N SER A 124 21.78 94.03 -61.25
CA SER A 124 21.05 93.03 -62.02
C SER A 124 21.63 91.61 -61.87
N SER A 125 22.96 91.50 -61.74
CA SER A 125 23.67 90.24 -61.55
C SER A 125 23.40 89.66 -60.15
N THR A 126 23.48 90.51 -59.12
CA THR A 126 23.21 90.13 -57.72
C THR A 126 21.72 89.83 -57.47
N GLU A 127 20.79 90.59 -58.07
CA GLU A 127 19.36 90.27 -58.06
C GLU A 127 19.06 88.94 -58.76
N MET A 128 19.70 88.64 -59.89
CA MET A 128 19.52 87.37 -60.59
C MET A 128 20.10 86.18 -59.80
N GLU A 129 21.20 86.39 -59.07
CA GLU A 129 21.76 85.38 -58.16
C GLU A 129 20.85 85.14 -56.95
N LEU A 130 20.32 86.21 -56.33
CA LEU A 130 19.39 86.11 -55.22
C LEU A 130 18.07 85.46 -55.65
N ALA A 131 17.57 85.78 -56.85
CA ALA A 131 16.40 85.13 -57.44
C ALA A 131 16.62 83.63 -57.67
N ARG A 132 17.82 83.22 -58.13
CA ARG A 132 18.19 81.80 -58.25
C ARG A 132 18.26 81.12 -56.89
N ARG A 133 18.89 81.75 -55.89
CA ARG A 133 18.99 81.22 -54.53
C ARG A 133 17.62 81.09 -53.87
N VAL A 134 16.72 82.06 -54.04
CA VAL A 134 15.34 81.99 -53.54
C VAL A 134 14.55 80.92 -54.26
N ALA A 135 14.72 80.74 -55.57
CA ALA A 135 14.09 79.65 -56.30
C ALA A 135 14.57 78.27 -55.82
N GLU A 136 15.87 78.14 -55.54
CA GLU A 136 16.48 76.93 -54.98
C GLU A 136 16.01 76.65 -53.54
N LEU A 137 16.00 77.66 -52.67
CA LEU A 137 15.43 77.57 -51.31
C LEU A 137 13.95 77.20 -51.34
N ARG A 138 13.16 77.76 -52.26
CA ARG A 138 11.75 77.38 -52.44
C ARG A 138 11.60 75.92 -52.89
N ARG A 139 12.48 75.44 -53.76
CA ARG A 139 12.51 74.03 -54.17
C ARG A 139 12.89 73.13 -53.00
N GLN A 140 13.91 73.50 -52.22
CA GLN A 140 14.33 72.77 -51.03
C GLN A 140 13.24 72.75 -49.95
N MET A 141 12.55 73.87 -49.72
CA MET A 141 11.41 73.92 -48.81
C MET A 141 10.24 73.05 -49.29
N ALA A 142 9.97 73.01 -50.59
CA ALA A 142 8.94 72.14 -51.16
C ALA A 142 9.30 70.65 -51.02
N ASP A 143 10.57 70.30 -51.21
CA ASP A 143 11.10 68.94 -51.04
C ASP A 143 11.08 68.50 -49.57
N LEU A 144 11.53 69.37 -48.66
CA LEU A 144 11.48 69.14 -47.22
C LEU A 144 10.04 69.02 -46.71
N SER A 145 9.12 69.83 -47.22
CA SER A 145 7.69 69.73 -46.88
C SER A 145 7.12 68.39 -47.33
N LEU A 146 7.52 67.87 -48.49
CA LEU A 146 7.10 66.57 -48.98
C LEU A 146 7.70 65.44 -48.12
N ASP A 147 8.98 65.54 -47.76
CA ASP A 147 9.63 64.57 -46.88
C ASP A 147 9.00 64.54 -45.49
N VAL A 148 8.69 65.69 -44.90
CA VAL A 148 7.98 65.79 -43.61
C VAL A 148 6.60 65.16 -43.70
N GLU A 149 5.84 65.42 -44.77
CA GLU A 149 4.52 64.81 -44.96
C GLU A 149 4.63 63.28 -45.12
N GLN A 150 5.67 62.82 -45.82
CA GLN A 150 5.95 61.40 -45.98
C GLN A 150 6.40 60.74 -44.66
N GLN A 151 7.25 61.40 -43.87
CA GLN A 151 7.65 60.92 -42.54
C GLN A 151 6.46 60.87 -41.60
N ARG A 152 5.60 61.90 -41.62
CA ARG A 152 4.38 61.95 -40.83
C ARG A 152 3.45 60.81 -41.19
N SER A 153 3.22 60.56 -42.48
CA SER A 153 2.39 59.44 -42.94
C SER A 153 2.94 58.08 -42.48
N ARG A 154 4.26 57.87 -42.55
CA ARG A 154 4.89 56.64 -42.02
C ARG A 154 4.73 56.51 -40.50
N GLN A 155 4.86 57.62 -39.77
CA GLN A 155 4.71 57.63 -38.32
C GLN A 155 3.26 57.34 -37.91
N GLU A 156 2.29 57.89 -38.63
CA GLU A 156 0.86 57.60 -38.43
C GLU A 156 0.58 56.11 -38.67
N GLU A 157 1.04 55.53 -39.79
CA GLU A 157 0.87 54.09 -40.08
C GLU A 157 1.54 53.20 -39.01
N PHE A 158 2.74 53.56 -38.57
CA PHE A 158 3.43 52.84 -37.51
C PHE A 158 2.69 52.93 -36.17
N THR A 159 2.13 54.10 -35.86
CA THR A 159 1.35 54.32 -34.63
C THR A 159 0.06 53.52 -34.65
N ASP A 160 -0.64 53.48 -35.78
CA ASP A 160 -1.86 52.68 -35.96
C ASP A 160 -1.55 51.19 -35.75
N ARG A 161 -0.47 50.69 -36.36
CA ARG A 161 -0.02 49.31 -36.18
C ARG A 161 0.33 48.99 -34.72
N LEU A 162 1.07 49.87 -34.05
CA LEU A 162 1.38 49.68 -32.64
C LEU A 162 0.12 49.69 -31.77
N SER A 163 -0.84 50.56 -32.06
CA SER A 163 -2.12 50.61 -31.34
C SER A 163 -2.91 49.31 -31.51
N ASP A 164 -2.94 48.75 -32.73
CA ASP A 164 -3.57 47.46 -33.00
C ASP A 164 -2.86 46.31 -32.27
N ASP A 165 -1.53 46.28 -32.31
CA ASP A 165 -0.72 45.27 -31.61
C ASP A 165 -0.92 45.36 -30.08
N VAL A 166 -0.93 46.56 -29.51
CA VAL A 166 -1.19 46.78 -28.07
C VAL A 166 -2.60 46.32 -27.70
N THR A 167 -3.61 46.62 -28.53
CA THR A 167 -4.99 46.18 -28.29
C THR A 167 -5.12 44.66 -28.33
N ARG A 168 -4.43 44.02 -29.28
CA ARG A 168 -4.36 42.57 -29.40
C ARG A 168 -3.68 41.94 -28.18
N LEU A 169 -2.51 42.44 -27.80
CA LEU A 169 -1.77 41.95 -26.63
C LEU A 169 -2.59 42.13 -25.34
N HIS A 170 -3.29 43.25 -25.20
CA HIS A 170 -4.15 43.48 -24.05
C HIS A 170 -5.28 42.45 -23.96
N SER A 171 -5.91 42.13 -25.10
CA SER A 171 -6.94 41.09 -25.17
C SER A 171 -6.38 39.69 -24.88
N GLU A 172 -5.15 39.42 -25.32
CA GLU A 172 -4.45 38.15 -25.04
C GLU A 172 -4.08 38.03 -23.56
N ILE A 173 -3.60 39.11 -22.93
CA ILE A 173 -3.32 39.16 -21.49
C ILE A 173 -4.60 38.93 -20.68
N GLN A 174 -5.70 39.62 -21.01
CA GLN A 174 -6.98 39.41 -20.32
C GLN A 174 -7.49 37.96 -20.47
N SER A 175 -7.31 37.36 -21.65
CA SER A 175 -7.65 35.96 -21.89
C SER A 175 -6.79 35.02 -21.03
N LEU A 176 -5.48 35.27 -20.96
CA LEU A 176 -4.58 34.49 -20.11
C LEU A 176 -4.91 34.64 -18.63
N GLU A 177 -5.19 35.85 -18.16
CA GLU A 177 -5.60 36.14 -16.79
C GLU A 177 -6.86 35.34 -16.43
N SER A 178 -7.90 35.39 -17.27
CA SER A 178 -9.13 34.63 -17.05
C SER A 178 -8.90 33.10 -17.04
N ARG A 179 -7.95 32.61 -17.83
CA ARG A 179 -7.60 31.18 -17.86
C ARG A 179 -6.85 30.76 -16.61
N VAL A 180 -5.94 31.60 -16.11
CA VAL A 180 -5.20 31.35 -14.88
C VAL A 180 -6.17 31.33 -13.69
N GLU A 181 -7.03 32.34 -13.57
CA GLU A 181 -8.06 32.37 -12.51
C GLU A 181 -8.97 31.14 -12.56
N GLN A 182 -9.37 30.71 -13.76
CA GLN A 182 -10.18 29.51 -13.91
C GLN A 182 -9.42 28.23 -13.54
N SER A 183 -8.13 28.15 -13.87
CA SER A 183 -7.28 27.02 -13.49
C SER A 183 -7.02 26.99 -11.99
N ASP A 184 -6.85 28.14 -11.33
CA ASP A 184 -6.68 28.21 -9.87
C ASP A 184 -7.91 27.65 -9.16
N VAL A 185 -9.12 28.06 -9.59
CA VAL A 185 -10.37 27.53 -9.04
C VAL A 185 -10.53 26.03 -9.30
N ASP A 186 -10.14 25.52 -10.48
CA ASP A 186 -10.18 24.09 -10.79
C ASP A 186 -9.19 23.29 -9.92
N VAL A 187 -7.97 23.81 -9.72
CA VAL A 187 -6.96 23.19 -8.87
C VAL A 187 -7.41 23.18 -7.41
N GLU A 188 -7.95 24.28 -6.90
CA GLU A 188 -8.51 24.35 -5.54
C GLU A 188 -9.64 23.32 -5.36
N SER A 189 -10.59 23.25 -6.29
CA SER A 189 -11.66 22.25 -6.24
C SER A 189 -11.13 20.82 -6.26
N ARG A 190 -10.09 20.54 -7.06
CA ARG A 190 -9.49 19.20 -7.13
C ARG A 190 -8.70 18.86 -5.87
N ILE A 191 -8.11 19.86 -5.21
CA ILE A 191 -7.47 19.66 -3.91
C ILE A 191 -8.53 19.30 -2.87
N ASP A 192 -9.62 20.06 -2.80
CA ASP A 192 -10.74 19.78 -1.88
C ASP A 192 -11.32 18.35 -2.10
N ASP A 193 -11.50 17.94 -3.38
CA ASP A 193 -11.98 16.59 -3.72
C ASP A 193 -10.99 15.49 -3.29
N VAL A 194 -9.68 15.72 -3.45
CA VAL A 194 -8.64 14.77 -3.04
C VAL A 194 -8.54 14.70 -1.51
N GLU A 195 -8.63 15.83 -0.81
CA GLU A 195 -8.64 15.86 0.65
C GLU A 195 -9.85 15.10 1.20
N ALA A 196 -11.05 15.32 0.64
CA ALA A 196 -12.24 14.56 1.02
C ALA A 196 -12.10 13.06 0.74
N SER A 197 -11.49 12.69 -0.40
CA SER A 197 -11.22 11.28 -0.72
C SER A 197 -10.20 10.65 0.23
N LEU A 198 -9.20 11.43 0.67
CA LEU A 198 -8.20 10.96 1.63
C LEU A 198 -8.83 10.74 3.01
N GLU A 199 -9.69 11.65 3.47
CA GLU A 199 -10.45 11.47 4.72
C GLU A 199 -11.35 10.22 4.68
N ASP A 200 -11.99 9.93 3.54
CA ASP A 200 -12.81 8.72 3.35
C ASP A 200 -11.99 7.42 3.40
N VAL A 201 -10.80 7.44 2.77
CA VAL A 201 -9.86 6.30 2.81
C VAL A 201 -9.33 6.08 4.23
N GLU A 202 -8.95 7.14 4.96
CA GLU A 202 -8.51 7.04 6.36
C GLU A 202 -9.63 6.47 7.25
N ALA A 203 -10.87 6.93 7.08
CA ALA A 203 -12.00 6.41 7.82
C ALA A 203 -12.26 4.92 7.52
N THR A 204 -12.15 4.51 6.26
CA THR A 204 -12.29 3.11 5.85
C THR A 204 -11.16 2.24 6.42
N GLN A 205 -9.93 2.77 6.48
CA GLN A 205 -8.80 2.08 7.10
C GLN A 205 -9.06 1.87 8.60
N ASP A 206 -9.47 2.91 9.32
CA ASP A 206 -9.76 2.82 10.76
C ASP A 206 -10.88 1.80 11.04
N GLU A 207 -11.92 1.76 10.20
CA GLU A 207 -12.98 0.75 10.29
C GLU A 207 -12.45 -0.66 10.05
N PHE A 208 -11.59 -0.84 9.05
CA PHE A 208 -10.98 -2.12 8.74
C PHE A 208 -10.05 -2.63 9.84
N GLU A 209 -9.24 -1.75 10.43
CA GLU A 209 -8.39 -2.08 11.58
C GLU A 209 -9.22 -2.50 12.79
N ALA A 210 -10.29 -1.75 13.11
CA ALA A 210 -11.20 -2.09 14.19
C ALA A 210 -11.92 -3.43 13.95
N TRP A 211 -12.29 -3.71 12.70
CA TRP A 211 -12.88 -5.00 12.32
C TRP A 211 -11.87 -6.15 12.48
N ILE A 212 -10.65 -5.96 11.97
CA ILE A 212 -9.55 -6.94 12.11
C ILE A 212 -9.31 -7.29 13.58
N ASP A 213 -9.15 -6.28 14.43
CA ASP A 213 -8.90 -6.48 15.85
C ASP A 213 -10.05 -7.26 16.51
N GLY A 214 -11.30 -6.93 16.17
CA GLY A 214 -12.48 -7.66 16.66
C GLY A 214 -12.54 -9.12 16.20
N GLU A 215 -12.17 -9.42 14.96
CA GLU A 215 -12.11 -10.79 14.45
C GLU A 215 -10.98 -11.59 15.12
N PHE A 216 -9.81 -10.99 15.34
CA PHE A 216 -8.71 -11.64 16.03
C PHE A 216 -9.04 -11.95 17.49
N ASP A 217 -9.68 -11.03 18.21
CA ASP A 217 -10.17 -11.27 19.57
C ASP A 217 -11.18 -12.44 19.60
N GLN A 218 -12.06 -12.52 18.61
CA GLN A 218 -13.03 -13.61 18.50
C GLN A 218 -12.35 -14.96 18.24
N ILE A 219 -11.34 -14.97 17.37
CA ILE A 219 -10.54 -16.16 17.05
C ILE A 219 -9.76 -16.62 18.29
N GLU A 220 -9.15 -15.71 19.04
CA GLU A 220 -8.45 -16.02 20.29
C GLU A 220 -9.41 -16.65 21.31
N ALA A 221 -10.59 -16.05 21.52
CA ALA A 221 -11.60 -16.61 22.41
C ALA A 221 -12.11 -18.00 21.97
N LEU A 222 -12.14 -18.26 20.65
CA LEU A 222 -12.46 -19.59 20.13
C LEU A 222 -11.35 -20.59 20.45
N PHE A 223 -10.08 -20.22 20.25
CA PHE A 223 -8.95 -21.09 20.55
C PHE A 223 -8.84 -21.40 22.05
N GLU A 224 -9.03 -20.41 22.93
CA GLU A 224 -9.08 -20.63 24.37
C GLU A 224 -10.15 -21.66 24.74
N ARG A 225 -11.36 -21.50 24.20
CA ARG A 225 -12.45 -22.46 24.44
C ARG A 225 -12.12 -23.87 23.95
N VAL A 226 -11.45 -23.98 22.81
CA VAL A 226 -11.02 -25.29 22.27
C VAL A 226 -9.95 -25.90 23.18
N LEU A 227 -8.98 -25.13 23.64
CA LEU A 227 -7.94 -25.60 24.57
C LEU A 227 -8.55 -26.06 25.90
N ASP A 228 -9.47 -25.28 26.47
CA ASP A 228 -10.20 -25.67 27.69
C ASP A 228 -11.01 -26.94 27.48
N ALA A 229 -11.66 -27.08 26.32
CA ALA A 229 -12.41 -28.29 25.99
C ALA A 229 -11.50 -29.51 25.87
N VAL A 230 -10.32 -29.37 25.25
CA VAL A 230 -9.33 -30.44 25.13
C VAL A 230 -8.81 -30.85 26.51
N GLN A 231 -8.42 -29.91 27.36
CA GLN A 231 -8.00 -30.20 28.73
C GLN A 231 -9.09 -30.92 29.52
N GLY A 232 -10.35 -30.46 29.40
CA GLY A 232 -11.48 -31.12 30.04
C GLY A 232 -11.79 -32.52 29.48
N PHE A 233 -11.37 -32.84 28.26
CA PHE A 233 -11.45 -34.21 27.73
C PHE A 233 -10.33 -35.10 28.29
N ASP A 234 -9.11 -34.58 28.41
CA ASP A 234 -7.99 -35.31 29.01
C ASP A 234 -8.30 -35.70 30.47
N ASP A 235 -8.80 -34.75 31.27
CA ASP A 235 -9.24 -35.01 32.66
C ASP A 235 -10.33 -36.10 32.73
N ARG A 236 -11.25 -36.12 31.76
CA ARG A 236 -12.31 -37.12 31.69
C ARG A 236 -11.80 -38.48 31.27
N ILE A 237 -10.81 -38.54 30.39
CA ILE A 237 -10.17 -39.78 29.98
C ILE A 237 -9.43 -40.38 31.17
N GLU A 238 -8.64 -39.59 31.91
CA GLU A 238 -7.96 -40.04 33.12
C GLU A 238 -8.95 -40.58 34.16
N ALA A 239 -10.04 -39.84 34.42
CA ALA A 239 -11.09 -40.29 35.33
C ALA A 239 -11.79 -41.58 34.85
N LEU A 240 -11.92 -41.77 33.54
CA LEU A 240 -12.49 -42.99 32.96
C LEU A 240 -11.52 -44.16 33.08
N GLU A 241 -10.23 -43.93 32.87
CA GLU A 241 -9.17 -44.94 33.05
C GLU A 241 -9.13 -45.42 34.52
N ASP A 242 -9.11 -44.50 35.48
CA ASP A 242 -9.19 -44.83 36.92
C ASP A 242 -10.44 -45.65 37.26
N ALA A 243 -11.59 -45.26 36.69
CA ALA A 243 -12.84 -45.99 36.88
C ALA A 243 -12.76 -47.41 36.28
N ILE A 244 -12.19 -47.56 35.08
CA ILE A 244 -11.99 -48.87 34.44
C ILE A 244 -11.05 -49.74 35.26
N ASP A 245 -9.93 -49.19 35.75
CA ASP A 245 -8.97 -49.93 36.57
C ASP A 245 -9.59 -50.41 37.88
N SER A 246 -10.40 -49.57 38.54
CA SER A 246 -11.11 -49.97 39.76
C SER A 246 -12.11 -51.11 39.52
N VAL A 247 -12.84 -51.06 38.40
CA VAL A 247 -13.79 -52.12 38.01
C VAL A 247 -13.04 -53.39 37.66
N SER A 248 -11.94 -53.28 36.91
CA SER A 248 -11.08 -54.40 36.52
C SER A 248 -10.50 -55.10 37.74
N ALA A 249 -9.96 -54.35 38.71
CA ALA A 249 -9.46 -54.90 39.98
C ALA A 249 -10.56 -55.66 40.74
N THR A 250 -11.74 -55.05 40.86
CA THR A 250 -12.90 -55.69 41.52
C THR A 250 -13.31 -57.00 40.84
N GLU A 251 -13.29 -57.05 39.51
CA GLU A 251 -13.61 -58.27 38.76
C GLU A 251 -12.52 -59.35 38.92
N GLN A 252 -11.25 -58.96 38.94
CA GLN A 252 -10.13 -59.88 39.21
C GLN A 252 -10.24 -60.49 40.60
N ASP A 253 -10.53 -59.69 41.62
CA ASP A 253 -10.73 -60.16 43.00
C ASP A 253 -11.89 -61.15 43.07
N ARG A 254 -13.00 -60.86 42.38
CA ARG A 254 -14.17 -61.74 42.31
C ARG A 254 -13.81 -63.07 41.63
N GLU A 255 -13.06 -63.04 40.53
CA GLU A 255 -12.63 -64.25 39.82
C GLU A 255 -11.65 -65.09 40.65
N ALA A 256 -10.68 -64.45 41.30
CA ALA A 256 -9.73 -65.11 42.20
C ALA A 256 -10.45 -65.79 43.38
N LEU A 257 -11.41 -65.10 44.01
CA LEU A 257 -12.21 -65.66 45.08
C LEU A 257 -13.09 -66.84 44.60
N GLU A 258 -13.67 -66.75 43.41
CA GLU A 258 -14.40 -67.87 42.80
C GLU A 258 -13.50 -69.07 42.51
N ALA A 259 -12.29 -68.84 42.02
CA ALA A 259 -11.31 -69.89 41.77
C ALA A 259 -10.90 -70.58 43.08
N LEU A 260 -10.61 -69.81 44.13
CA LEU A 260 -10.28 -70.31 45.47
C LEU A 260 -11.42 -71.15 46.06
N ARG A 261 -12.66 -70.66 45.98
CA ARG A 261 -13.85 -71.39 46.42
C ARG A 261 -14.06 -72.70 45.64
N LYS A 262 -13.86 -72.69 44.31
CA LYS A 262 -13.94 -73.92 43.48
C LYS A 262 -12.88 -74.95 43.89
N GLN A 263 -11.67 -74.52 44.21
CA GLN A 263 -10.60 -75.39 44.69
C GLN A 263 -10.93 -75.98 46.06
N ALA A 264 -11.42 -75.14 46.98
CA ALA A 264 -11.84 -75.54 48.31
C ALA A 264 -12.97 -76.60 48.27
N ILE A 265 -14.00 -76.38 47.44
CA ILE A 265 -15.09 -77.35 47.23
C ILE A 265 -14.54 -78.69 46.71
N ARG A 266 -13.61 -78.66 45.75
CA ARG A 266 -13.00 -79.88 45.19
C ARG A 266 -12.21 -80.68 46.22
N LYS A 267 -11.56 -79.98 47.15
CA LYS A 267 -10.76 -80.56 48.23
C LYS A 267 -11.58 -80.84 49.50
N GLY A 268 -12.86 -80.45 49.53
CA GLY A 268 -13.77 -80.68 50.67
C GLY A 268 -13.47 -79.80 51.89
N ILE A 269 -12.94 -78.59 51.68
CA ILE A 269 -12.45 -77.70 52.74
C ILE A 269 -13.41 -76.50 52.86
N ASP A 270 -13.95 -76.26 54.05
CA ASP A 270 -14.79 -75.09 54.37
C ASP A 270 -14.02 -74.00 55.14
N SER A 271 -12.99 -74.38 55.90
CA SER A 271 -12.19 -73.49 56.73
C SER A 271 -10.71 -73.89 56.73
N GLY A 272 -9.83 -72.90 56.77
CA GLY A 272 -8.37 -73.08 56.71
C GLY A 272 -7.60 -72.09 57.58
N GLN A 273 -6.32 -72.36 57.82
CA GLN A 273 -5.41 -71.44 58.49
C GLN A 273 -4.65 -70.64 57.43
N CYS A 274 -4.63 -69.31 57.55
CA CYS A 274 -3.76 -68.49 56.70
C CYS A 274 -2.30 -68.88 56.94
N GLU A 275 -1.56 -69.17 55.86
CA GLU A 275 -0.13 -69.52 55.93
C GLU A 275 0.70 -68.40 56.58
N ASN A 276 0.35 -67.14 56.31
CA ASN A 276 1.11 -65.98 56.74
C ASN A 276 0.95 -65.67 58.25
N CYS A 277 -0.30 -65.52 58.72
CA CYS A 277 -0.57 -65.11 60.11
C CYS A 277 -1.11 -66.23 61.02
N GLY A 278 -1.41 -67.42 60.47
CA GLY A 278 -1.92 -68.58 61.21
C GLY A 278 -3.37 -68.47 61.68
N MET A 279 -4.08 -67.38 61.36
CA MET A 279 -5.48 -67.19 61.76
C MET A 279 -6.41 -68.14 61.02
N ALA A 280 -7.41 -68.67 61.74
CA ALA A 280 -8.45 -69.51 61.13
C ALA A 280 -9.43 -68.61 60.34
N VAL A 281 -9.60 -68.93 59.06
CA VAL A 281 -10.44 -68.20 58.11
C VAL A 281 -11.49 -69.16 57.54
N ASP A 282 -12.74 -68.71 57.50
CA ASP A 282 -13.85 -69.42 56.85
C ASP A 282 -13.99 -68.92 55.42
N LEU A 283 -13.79 -69.81 54.45
CA LEU A 283 -13.78 -69.48 53.02
C LEU A 283 -15.16 -69.06 52.51
N SER A 284 -16.25 -69.47 53.18
CA SER A 284 -17.62 -69.12 52.80
C SER A 284 -18.00 -67.68 53.17
N MET A 285 -17.29 -67.08 54.13
CA MET A 285 -17.55 -65.74 54.65
C MET A 285 -16.65 -64.66 54.04
N LEU A 286 -15.68 -65.05 53.21
CA LEU A 286 -14.78 -64.10 52.54
C LEU A 286 -15.54 -63.26 51.50
N SER A 287 -15.37 -61.94 51.54
CA SER A 287 -15.83 -60.99 50.52
C SER A 287 -14.81 -60.76 49.42
N GLU A 288 -13.52 -60.90 49.75
CA GLU A 288 -12.35 -60.69 48.90
C GLU A 288 -11.42 -61.92 49.00
N PRO A 289 -10.52 -62.14 48.03
CA PRO A 289 -9.56 -63.23 48.04
C PRO A 289 -8.37 -63.01 49.00
N SER A 290 -8.48 -62.14 50.00
CA SER A 290 -7.42 -61.83 50.97
C SER A 290 -7.76 -62.24 52.42
N CYS A 291 -6.73 -62.32 53.27
CA CYS A 291 -6.91 -62.61 54.69
C CYS A 291 -7.40 -61.37 55.45
N PRO A 292 -8.53 -61.41 56.19
CA PRO A 292 -9.06 -60.24 56.90
C PRO A 292 -8.20 -59.73 58.07
N SER A 293 -7.13 -60.44 58.42
CA SER A 293 -6.27 -60.12 59.58
C SER A 293 -4.91 -59.57 59.17
N CYS A 294 -4.36 -60.04 58.05
CA CYS A 294 -3.03 -59.63 57.56
C CYS A 294 -3.04 -59.10 56.12
N ASP A 295 -4.21 -59.08 55.47
CA ASP A 295 -4.46 -58.56 54.12
C ASP A 295 -3.67 -59.23 53.00
N GLU A 296 -3.25 -60.47 53.23
CA GLU A 296 -2.46 -61.23 52.27
C GLU A 296 -3.38 -62.02 51.33
N GLU A 297 -3.12 -61.96 50.03
CA GLU A 297 -3.93 -62.61 48.98
C GLU A 297 -3.72 -64.13 48.96
N PHE A 298 -4.81 -64.87 48.82
CA PHE A 298 -4.82 -66.33 48.74
C PHE A 298 -4.79 -66.83 47.29
N TRP A 299 -3.83 -67.70 46.97
CA TRP A 299 -3.70 -68.25 45.61
C TRP A 299 -3.97 -69.76 45.51
N ASP A 300 -3.89 -70.52 46.60
CA ASP A 300 -4.24 -71.96 46.65
C ASP A 300 -4.73 -72.38 48.05
N VAL A 301 -5.42 -73.53 48.11
CA VAL A 301 -5.91 -74.17 49.33
C VAL A 301 -5.27 -75.54 49.47
N GLU A 302 -4.37 -75.75 50.44
CA GLU A 302 -3.78 -77.05 50.69
C GLU A 302 -4.58 -77.89 51.69
N GLU A 303 -4.71 -79.18 51.38
CA GLU A 303 -5.32 -80.16 52.28
C GLU A 303 -4.41 -80.49 53.46
N ALA A 304 -5.03 -80.82 54.59
CA ALA A 304 -4.30 -81.24 55.77
C ALA A 304 -3.66 -82.62 55.57
N THR A 305 -2.45 -82.83 56.09
CA THR A 305 -1.69 -84.07 55.88
C THR A 305 -2.47 -85.30 56.37
N LEU A 306 -2.71 -86.26 55.46
CA LEU A 306 -3.53 -87.49 55.59
C LEU A 306 -3.32 -88.38 56.83
N TRP A 307 -2.30 -88.13 57.67
CA TRP A 307 -1.98 -88.95 58.84
C TRP A 307 -2.56 -88.42 60.17
N ASN A 308 -3.00 -87.16 60.23
CA ASN A 308 -3.54 -86.57 61.46
C ASN A 308 -5.01 -86.14 61.27
N PRO A 309 -5.98 -86.72 62.01
CA PRO A 309 -7.40 -86.36 61.88
C PRO A 309 -7.75 -84.97 62.45
N PHE A 310 -6.80 -84.27 63.07
CA PHE A 310 -6.99 -82.94 63.66
C PHE A 310 -6.22 -81.82 62.92
N SER A 311 -5.43 -82.13 61.89
CA SER A 311 -4.75 -81.09 61.11
C SER A 311 -5.76 -80.30 60.27
N LYS A 312 -5.65 -78.97 60.28
CA LYS A 312 -6.51 -78.08 59.50
C LYS A 312 -5.87 -77.80 58.14
N ALA A 313 -6.70 -77.51 57.14
CA ALA A 313 -6.25 -77.06 55.83
C ALA A 313 -5.47 -75.74 55.94
N THR A 314 -4.53 -75.49 55.02
CA THR A 314 -3.73 -74.25 55.00
C THR A 314 -4.05 -73.47 53.73
N LEU A 315 -4.35 -72.18 53.87
CA LEU A 315 -4.56 -71.26 52.74
C LEU A 315 -3.21 -70.63 52.38
N ARG A 316 -2.76 -70.88 51.15
CA ARG A 316 -1.46 -70.42 50.65
C ARG A 316 -1.54 -68.98 50.20
N THR A 317 -0.50 -68.23 50.53
CA THR A 317 -0.38 -66.79 50.25
C THR A 317 0.90 -66.48 49.48
N ASP A 318 0.89 -65.48 48.59
CA ASP A 318 2.00 -65.24 47.65
C ASP A 318 3.17 -64.44 48.27
N GLY A 319 3.01 -63.85 49.46
CA GLY A 319 3.99 -62.96 50.07
C GLY A 319 4.49 -63.32 51.48
N GLN A 320 5.70 -62.82 51.73
CA GLN A 320 6.66 -63.06 52.82
C GLN A 320 6.08 -63.06 54.25
N PRO A 321 6.53 -63.97 55.15
CA PRO A 321 6.00 -64.07 56.52
C PRO A 321 5.98 -62.73 57.26
N SER A 322 4.77 -62.32 57.61
CA SER A 322 4.42 -61.17 58.41
C SER A 322 5.01 -61.33 59.82
N ARG A 323 5.80 -60.35 60.23
CA ARG A 323 6.35 -60.26 61.58
C ARG A 323 5.21 -59.89 62.53
N ALA A 324 4.93 -60.79 63.48
CA ALA A 324 3.84 -60.65 64.44
C ALA A 324 3.84 -59.29 65.18
N PRO A 325 2.66 -58.69 65.47
CA PRO A 325 2.56 -57.50 66.31
C PRO A 325 2.86 -57.87 67.77
N ASP A 326 3.78 -57.13 68.40
CA ASP A 326 4.00 -57.15 69.85
C ASP A 326 2.70 -56.73 70.57
N ARG A 327 2.32 -57.51 71.58
CA ARG A 327 1.21 -57.20 72.48
C ARG A 327 1.73 -56.37 73.66
N ASP A 328 1.24 -55.15 73.78
CA ASP A 328 1.06 -54.45 75.07
C ASP A 328 -0.44 -54.32 75.36
#